data_AF-A0A7C0VIL4-F1
#
_entry.id   AF-A0A7C0VIL4-F1
#
_cell.length_a   1.000
_cell.length_b   1.000
_cell.length_c   1.000
_cell.angle_alpha   90.00
_cell.angle_beta   90.00
_cell.angle_gamma   90.00
#
_symmetry.space_group_name_H-M   'P 1'
#
loop_
_entity.id
_entity.type
_entity.pdbx_description
1 polymer ?
#
loop_
_entity_poly.entity_id
_entity_poly.type
_entity_poly.pdbx_seq_one_letter_code
_entity_poly.pdbx_strand_id
1 'polypeptide(L)'
;GENVRNLLQEIGKTAARLQKNESLQKYAAILGEALQAVGELTKNFGLWSGGSGLVIPILNARPYLMIFGDLMVGWQLLQAAGIAVEKLQVIYQEAGVEGKAAQRSLARSNEEVAFYEGKIAAAKYFTVEVVNRLKSQCQSIEMQEKVAVEMLDASFGF
;
A
#
# COMPACT_ATOMS: atom_id res chain seq x y z
N GLY A 1 -6.98 -18.35 -7.13
CA GLY A 1 -6.75 -18.27 -5.67
C GLY A 1 -5.29 -18.35 -5.29
N GLU A 2 -4.55 -19.35 -5.77
CA GLU A 2 -3.15 -19.60 -5.37
C GLU A 2 -2.18 -18.45 -5.67
N ASN A 3 -2.18 -17.93 -6.90
CA ASN A 3 -1.33 -16.80 -7.28
C ASN A 3 -1.54 -15.56 -6.38
N VAL A 4 -2.80 -15.28 -6.02
CA VAL A 4 -3.14 -14.17 -5.13
C VAL A 4 -2.58 -14.43 -3.73
N ARG A 5 -2.69 -15.64 -3.19
CA ARG A 5 -2.09 -15.98 -1.89
C ARG A 5 -0.57 -15.80 -1.89
N ASN A 6 0.10 -16.29 -2.93
CA ASN A 6 1.55 -16.15 -3.05
C ASN A 6 1.96 -14.67 -3.11
N LEU A 7 1.23 -13.86 -3.88
CA LEU A 7 1.44 -12.41 -3.95
C LEU A 7 1.28 -11.74 -2.58
N LEU A 8 0.18 -12.00 -1.86
CA LEU A 8 -0.05 -11.41 -0.53
C LEU A 8 1.05 -11.84 0.47
N GLN A 9 1.57 -13.06 0.37
CA GLN A 9 2.69 -13.52 1.18
C GLN A 9 3.98 -12.74 0.89
N GLU A 10 4.29 -12.45 -0.38
CA GLU A 10 5.47 -11.65 -0.76
C GLU A 10 5.40 -10.21 -0.23
N ILE A 11 4.21 -9.61 -0.24
CA ILE A 11 3.98 -8.29 0.36
C ILE A 11 4.24 -8.35 1.87
N GLY A 12 3.72 -9.38 2.54
CA GLY A 12 3.91 -9.59 3.98
C GLY A 12 5.38 -9.78 4.36
N LYS A 13 6.13 -10.57 3.57
CA LYS A 13 7.59 -10.71 3.74
C LYS A 13 8.31 -9.37 3.61
N THR A 14 7.91 -8.55 2.64
CA THR A 14 8.48 -7.21 2.44
C THR A 14 8.19 -6.30 3.63
N ALA A 15 6.94 -6.25 4.11
CA ALA A 15 6.56 -5.48 5.28
C ALA A 15 7.36 -5.91 6.52
N ALA A 16 7.43 -7.22 6.81
CA ALA A 16 8.17 -7.75 7.96
C ALA A 16 9.68 -7.44 7.89
N ARG A 17 10.29 -7.52 6.71
CA ARG A 17 11.70 -7.14 6.51
C ARG A 17 11.92 -5.65 6.79
N LEU A 18 11.12 -4.79 6.17
CA LEU A 18 11.28 -3.34 6.27
C LEU A 18 10.90 -2.78 7.65
N GLN A 19 10.08 -3.50 8.41
CA GLN A 19 9.73 -3.12 9.79
C GLN A 19 10.95 -3.16 10.73
N LYS A 20 12.03 -3.86 10.35
CA LYS A 20 13.31 -3.88 11.07
C LYS A 20 14.20 -2.68 10.74
N ASN A 21 13.88 -1.90 9.71
CA ASN A 21 14.61 -0.69 9.36
C ASN A 21 13.99 0.51 10.09
N GLU A 22 14.75 1.15 10.98
CA GLU A 22 14.25 2.26 11.82
C GLU A 22 13.60 3.39 11.00
N SER A 23 14.15 3.71 9.83
CA SER A 23 13.67 4.81 9.00
C SER A 23 12.38 4.50 8.24
N LEU A 24 12.04 3.20 8.09
CA LEU A 24 10.88 2.68 7.34
C LEU A 24 9.87 1.96 8.24
N GLN A 25 10.20 1.70 9.50
CA GLN A 25 9.41 0.84 10.41
C GLN A 25 7.93 1.19 10.45
N LYS A 26 7.61 2.46 10.69
CA LYS A 26 6.22 2.95 10.73
C LYS A 26 5.48 2.71 9.40
N TYR A 27 6.13 2.95 8.27
CA TYR A 27 5.52 2.84 6.95
C TYR A 27 5.32 1.36 6.57
N ALA A 28 6.26 0.50 6.94
CA ALA A 28 6.14 -0.94 6.78
C ALA A 28 5.00 -1.52 7.63
N ALA A 29 4.77 -1.01 8.84
CA ALA A 29 3.63 -1.38 9.67
C ALA A 29 2.29 -1.04 9.00
N ILE A 30 2.17 0.17 8.44
CA ILE A 30 0.97 0.60 7.69
C ILE A 30 0.71 -0.32 6.50
N LEU A 31 1.76 -0.70 5.74
CA LEU A 31 1.63 -1.67 4.65
C LEU A 31 1.11 -3.03 5.14
N GLY A 32 1.60 -3.51 6.29
CA GLY A 32 1.15 -4.76 6.90
C GLY A 32 -0.33 -4.73 7.31
N GLU A 33 -0.78 -3.63 7.92
CA GLU A 33 -2.20 -3.43 8.28
C GLU A 33 -3.10 -3.36 7.03
N ALA A 34 -2.67 -2.62 6.00
CA ALA A 34 -3.38 -2.55 4.74
C ALA A 34 -3.45 -3.93 4.05
N LEU A 35 -2.34 -4.67 4.02
CA LEU A 35 -2.29 -6.03 3.48
C LEU A 35 -3.29 -6.96 4.19
N GLN A 36 -3.37 -6.88 5.51
CA GLN A 36 -4.32 -7.69 6.29
C GLN A 36 -5.76 -7.37 5.87
N ALA A 37 -6.13 -6.09 5.85
CA ALA A 37 -7.49 -5.65 5.49
C ALA A 37 -7.85 -6.03 4.04
N VAL A 38 -6.95 -5.82 3.08
CA VAL A 38 -7.18 -6.19 1.67
C VAL A 38 -7.23 -7.71 1.49
N GLY A 39 -6.40 -8.46 2.21
CA GLY A 39 -6.42 -9.92 2.18
C GLY A 39 -7.71 -10.50 2.73
N GLU A 40 -8.24 -9.94 3.81
CA GLU A 40 -9.54 -10.32 4.38
C GLU A 40 -10.69 -9.98 3.42
N LEU A 41 -10.72 -8.77 2.86
CA LEU A 41 -11.70 -8.38 1.86
C LEU A 41 -11.67 -9.31 0.63
N THR A 42 -10.47 -9.65 0.15
CA THR A 42 -10.28 -10.58 -0.98
C THR A 42 -10.88 -11.95 -0.69
N LYS A 43 -10.70 -12.47 0.53
CA LYS A 43 -11.32 -13.72 0.97
C LYS A 43 -12.84 -13.58 1.01
N ASN A 44 -13.35 -12.48 1.56
CA ASN A 44 -14.79 -12.21 1.67
C ASN A 44 -15.47 -12.14 0.30
N PHE A 45 -14.82 -11.53 -0.71
CA PHE A 45 -15.31 -11.55 -2.09
C PHE A 45 -15.51 -12.97 -2.63
N GLY A 46 -14.60 -13.90 -2.31
CA GLY A 46 -14.73 -15.31 -2.67
C GLY A 46 -15.83 -16.05 -1.92
N LEU A 47 -16.20 -15.59 -0.71
CA LEU A 47 -17.33 -16.16 0.05
C LEU A 47 -18.67 -15.62 -0.47
N TRP A 48 -18.74 -14.34 -0.82
CA TRP A 48 -19.97 -13.70 -1.29
C TRP A 48 -20.36 -14.07 -2.72
N SER A 49 -19.45 -14.67 -3.51
CA SER A 49 -19.74 -15.03 -4.90
C SER A 49 -20.79 -16.13 -5.09
N GLY A 50 -21.37 -16.68 -4.00
CA GLY A 50 -22.47 -17.65 -4.05
C GLY A 50 -23.85 -17.01 -3.94
N GLY A 51 -24.79 -17.45 -4.78
CA GLY A 51 -26.23 -17.10 -4.66
C GLY A 51 -26.51 -15.59 -4.73
N SER A 52 -27.38 -15.11 -3.84
CA SER A 52 -27.80 -13.69 -3.78
C SER A 52 -26.72 -12.73 -3.24
N GLY A 53 -25.57 -13.25 -2.79
CA GLY A 53 -24.43 -12.44 -2.35
C GLY A 53 -23.60 -11.87 -3.50
N LEU A 54 -23.71 -12.43 -4.70
CA LEU A 54 -22.86 -12.08 -5.86
C LEU A 54 -22.98 -10.60 -6.26
N VAL A 55 -24.10 -9.95 -5.95
CA VAL A 55 -24.30 -8.52 -6.20
C VAL A 55 -23.27 -7.64 -5.45
N ILE A 56 -22.78 -8.07 -4.28
CA ILE A 56 -21.83 -7.28 -3.48
C ILE A 56 -20.47 -7.15 -4.20
N PRO A 57 -19.80 -8.24 -4.61
CA PRO A 57 -18.59 -8.15 -5.44
C PRO A 57 -18.78 -7.36 -6.73
N ILE A 58 -19.94 -7.49 -7.39
CA ILE A 58 -20.22 -6.80 -8.65
C ILE A 58 -20.29 -5.29 -8.44
N LEU A 59 -21.05 -4.83 -7.43
CA LEU A 59 -21.18 -3.40 -7.12
C LEU A 59 -19.84 -2.77 -6.72
N ASN A 60 -18.99 -3.55 -6.08
CA ASN A 60 -17.72 -3.09 -5.55
C ASN A 60 -16.52 -3.47 -6.42
N ALA A 61 -16.72 -3.98 -7.64
CA ALA A 61 -15.63 -4.44 -8.50
C ALA A 61 -14.59 -3.35 -8.78
N ARG A 62 -15.05 -2.14 -9.12
CA ARG A 62 -14.16 -0.99 -9.36
C ARG A 62 -13.48 -0.51 -8.06
N PRO A 63 -14.19 -0.23 -6.96
CA PRO A 63 -13.56 0.10 -5.67
C PRO A 63 -12.50 -0.92 -5.24
N TYR A 64 -12.83 -2.22 -5.32
CA TYR A 64 -11.91 -3.30 -4.99
C TYR A 64 -10.66 -3.31 -5.88
N LEU A 65 -10.83 -3.11 -7.20
CA LEU A 65 -9.70 -3.02 -8.14
C LEU A 65 -8.75 -1.87 -7.76
N MET A 66 -9.30 -0.70 -7.40
CA MET A 66 -8.49 0.46 -6.98
C MET A 66 -7.75 0.19 -5.66
N ILE A 67 -8.44 -0.36 -4.66
CA ILE A 67 -7.84 -0.73 -3.37
C ILE A 67 -6.67 -1.70 -3.57
N PHE A 68 -6.87 -2.73 -4.41
CA PHE A 68 -5.83 -3.71 -4.69
C PHE A 68 -4.65 -3.08 -5.45
N GLY A 69 -4.93 -2.20 -6.41
CA GLY A 69 -3.90 -1.45 -7.15
C GLY A 69 -3.06 -0.57 -6.23
N ASP A 70 -3.69 0.18 -5.33
CA ASP A 70 -3.00 1.03 -4.36
C ASP A 70 -2.13 0.22 -3.39
N LEU A 71 -2.57 -0.98 -2.98
CA LEU A 71 -1.74 -1.91 -2.22
C LEU A 71 -0.49 -2.32 -3.01
N MET A 72 -0.63 -2.62 -4.32
CA MET A 72 0.51 -3.00 -5.16
C MET A 72 1.51 -1.86 -5.30
N VAL A 73 1.03 -0.64 -5.58
CA VAL A 73 1.91 0.53 -5.73
C VAL A 73 2.62 0.84 -4.41
N GLY A 74 1.89 0.81 -3.29
CA GLY A 74 2.48 1.02 -1.96
C GLY A 74 3.57 0.00 -1.64
N TRP A 75 3.33 -1.27 -1.93
CA TRP A 75 4.32 -2.34 -1.76
C TRP A 75 5.58 -2.10 -2.59
N GLN A 76 5.43 -1.81 -3.89
CA GLN A 76 6.57 -1.60 -4.78
C GLN A 76 7.39 -0.36 -4.42
N LEU A 77 6.74 0.73 -4.00
CA LEU A 77 7.42 1.93 -3.53
C LEU A 77 8.20 1.67 -2.24
N LEU A 78 7.62 0.94 -1.27
CA LEU A 78 8.33 0.59 -0.04
C LEU A 78 9.48 -0.40 -0.30
N GLN A 79 9.33 -1.33 -1.24
CA GLN A 79 10.43 -2.20 -1.67
C GLN A 79 11.60 -1.38 -2.25
N ALA A 80 11.30 -0.42 -3.12
CA ALA A 80 12.31 0.51 -3.66
C ALA A 80 12.95 1.39 -2.58
N ALA A 81 12.17 1.86 -1.60
CA ALA A 81 12.69 2.63 -0.48
C ALA A 81 13.64 1.82 0.41
N GLY A 82 13.36 0.53 0.63
CA GLY A 82 14.29 -0.37 1.33
C GLY A 82 15.66 -0.44 0.65
N ILE A 83 15.65 -0.66 -0.67
CA ILE A 83 16.88 -0.69 -1.47
C ILE A 83 17.60 0.68 -1.43
N ALA A 84 16.85 1.77 -1.51
CA ALA A 84 17.40 3.12 -1.45
C ALA A 84 18.09 3.41 -0.11
N VAL A 85 17.53 2.93 1.01
CA VAL A 85 18.18 3.10 2.33
C VAL A 85 19.52 2.37 2.38
N GLU A 86 19.58 1.12 1.89
CA GLU A 86 20.83 0.34 1.84
C GLU A 86 21.89 1.02 0.94
N LYS A 87 21.47 1.54 -0.22
CA LYS A 87 22.36 2.25 -1.14
C LYS A 87 22.91 3.56 -0.56
N LEU A 88 22.04 4.36 0.06
CA LEU A 88 22.47 5.60 0.72
C LEU A 88 23.44 5.33 1.87
N GLN A 89 23.24 4.25 2.64
CA GLN A 89 24.15 3.89 3.71
C GLN A 89 25.57 3.67 3.19
N VAL A 90 25.73 2.96 2.06
CA VAL A 90 27.04 2.75 1.42
C VAL A 90 27.64 4.08 0.94
N ILE A 91 26.86 4.88 0.21
CA ILE A 91 27.34 6.17 -0.33
C ILE A 91 27.81 7.11 0.80
N TYR A 92 27.06 7.18 1.90
CA TYR A 92 27.43 8.02 3.04
C TYR A 92 28.68 7.52 3.76
N GLN A 93 28.87 6.20 3.87
CA GLN A 93 30.08 5.62 4.43
C GLN A 93 31.31 5.93 3.56
N GLU A 94 31.21 5.75 2.25
CA GLU A 94 32.30 6.02 1.31
C GLU A 94 32.69 7.49 1.25
N ALA A 95 31.71 8.39 1.35
CA ALA A 95 31.95 9.83 1.38
C ALA A 95 32.28 10.38 2.79
N GLY A 96 32.33 9.52 3.82
CA GLY A 96 32.65 9.92 5.20
C GLY A 96 31.66 10.92 5.80
N VAL A 97 30.39 10.83 5.41
CA VAL A 97 29.35 11.82 5.75
C VAL A 97 28.47 11.30 6.86
N GLU A 98 28.47 11.98 8.00
CA GLU A 98 27.64 11.63 9.15
C GLU A 98 26.63 12.72 9.47
N GLY A 99 25.45 12.28 9.91
CA GLY A 99 24.36 13.18 10.32
C GLY A 99 23.53 13.74 9.17
N LYS A 100 22.26 14.02 9.47
CA LYS A 100 21.26 14.41 8.48
C LYS A 100 21.61 15.70 7.72
N ALA A 101 22.27 16.66 8.35
CA ALA A 101 22.62 17.93 7.72
C ALA A 101 23.67 17.74 6.61
N ALA A 102 24.70 16.95 6.86
CA ALA A 102 25.77 16.70 5.90
C ALA A 102 25.28 15.76 4.77
N GLN A 103 24.49 14.73 5.09
CA GLN A 103 23.78 13.92 4.09
C GLN A 103 22.91 14.77 3.16
N ARG A 104 22.14 15.70 3.73
CA ARG A 104 21.30 16.63 2.96
C ARG A 104 22.12 17.60 2.11
N SER A 105 23.30 18.00 2.56
CA SER A 105 24.21 18.82 1.77
C SER A 105 24.75 18.04 0.57
N LEU A 106 25.17 16.78 0.78
CA LEU A 106 25.64 15.92 -0.30
C LEU A 106 24.56 15.69 -1.36
N ALA A 107 23.30 15.51 -0.94
CA ALA A 107 22.16 15.37 -1.85
C ALA A 107 21.97 16.57 -2.81
N ARG A 108 22.47 17.76 -2.47
CA ARG A 108 22.38 18.94 -3.36
C ARG A 108 23.38 18.92 -4.50
N SER A 109 24.47 18.16 -4.37
CA SER A 109 25.57 18.10 -5.33
C SER A 109 25.82 16.70 -5.88
N ASN A 110 25.07 15.69 -5.44
CA ASN A 110 25.16 14.31 -5.91
C ASN A 110 23.76 13.81 -6.33
N GLU A 111 23.59 13.61 -7.64
CA GLU A 111 22.31 13.21 -8.25
C GLU A 111 21.83 11.83 -7.79
N GLU A 112 22.75 10.89 -7.55
CA GLU A 112 22.42 9.54 -7.10
C GLU A 112 21.87 9.56 -5.66
N VAL A 113 22.48 10.35 -4.78
CA VAL A 113 21.95 10.60 -3.43
C VAL A 113 20.57 11.24 -3.50
N ALA A 114 20.39 12.27 -4.33
CA ALA A 114 19.10 12.93 -4.51
C ALA A 114 18.01 11.97 -5.01
N PHE A 115 18.36 11.09 -5.95
CA PHE A 115 17.46 10.07 -6.48
C PHE A 115 16.98 9.10 -5.40
N TYR A 116 17.91 8.54 -4.61
CA TYR A 116 17.56 7.59 -3.54
C TYR A 116 16.79 8.26 -2.39
N GLU A 117 17.15 9.48 -1.99
CA GLU A 117 16.34 10.27 -1.04
C GLU A 117 14.91 10.47 -1.57
N GLY A 118 14.78 10.78 -2.86
CA GLY A 118 13.50 10.92 -3.55
C GLY A 118 12.66 9.64 -3.52
N LYS A 119 13.25 8.46 -3.71
CA LYS A 119 12.54 7.17 -3.61
C LYS A 119 12.00 6.93 -2.21
N ILE A 120 12.79 7.22 -1.18
CA ILE A 120 12.35 7.10 0.21
C ILE A 120 11.22 8.09 0.49
N ALA A 121 11.35 9.35 0.06
CA ALA A 121 10.33 10.37 0.26
C ALA A 121 9.00 10.01 -0.43
N ALA A 122 9.05 9.55 -1.68
CA ALA A 122 7.87 9.15 -2.43
C ALA A 122 7.14 7.97 -1.77
N ALA A 123 7.88 6.96 -1.30
CA ALA A 123 7.29 5.81 -0.60
C ALA A 123 6.63 6.21 0.72
N LYS A 124 7.26 7.11 1.48
CA LYS A 124 6.72 7.63 2.74
C LYS A 124 5.43 8.43 2.49
N TYR A 125 5.45 9.31 1.49
CA TYR A 125 4.29 10.09 1.09
C TYR A 125 3.13 9.18 0.66
N PHE A 126 3.37 8.26 -0.28
CA PHE A 126 2.32 7.38 -0.79
C PHE A 126 1.75 6.47 0.29
N THR A 127 2.59 5.97 1.20
CA THR A 127 2.11 5.15 2.32
C THR A 127 1.16 5.93 3.24
N VAL A 128 1.49 7.18 3.57
CA VAL A 128 0.67 8.00 4.47
C VAL A 128 -0.61 8.47 3.79
N GLU A 129 -0.50 8.94 2.55
CA GLU A 129 -1.63 9.57 1.85
C GLU A 129 -2.57 8.57 1.20
N VAL A 130 -2.07 7.41 0.76
CA VAL A 130 -2.86 6.43 0.00
C VAL A 130 -3.04 5.14 0.80
N VAL A 131 -1.94 4.45 1.13
CA VAL A 131 -2.00 3.09 1.73
C VAL A 131 -2.73 3.09 3.07
N ASN A 132 -2.53 4.12 3.90
CA ASN A 132 -3.17 4.22 5.22
C ASN A 132 -4.72 4.29 5.16
N ARG A 133 -5.30 4.64 4.00
CA ARG A 133 -6.75 4.72 3.82
C ARG A 133 -7.37 3.37 3.41
N LEU A 134 -6.56 2.40 2.98
CA LEU A 134 -7.08 1.14 2.43
C LEU A 134 -7.91 0.36 3.45
N LYS A 135 -7.53 0.40 4.73
CA LYS A 135 -8.29 -0.28 5.79
C LYS A 135 -9.73 0.24 5.89
N SER A 136 -9.94 1.55 5.90
CA SER A 136 -11.29 2.10 5.98
C SER A 136 -12.09 1.88 4.70
N GLN A 137 -11.43 1.91 3.53
CA GLN A 137 -12.06 1.58 2.26
C GLN A 137 -12.52 0.11 2.21
N CYS A 138 -11.72 -0.82 2.73
CA CYS A 138 -12.14 -2.21 2.88
C CYS A 138 -13.37 -2.32 3.80
N GLN A 139 -13.34 -1.66 4.96
CA GLN A 139 -14.46 -1.67 5.91
C GLN A 139 -15.76 -1.16 5.29
N SER A 140 -15.70 -0.14 4.42
CA SER A 140 -16.89 0.34 3.70
C SER A 140 -17.52 -0.74 2.81
N ILE A 141 -16.71 -1.58 2.15
CA ILE A 141 -17.23 -2.68 1.32
C ILE A 141 -17.75 -3.83 2.20
N GLU A 142 -17.12 -4.07 3.35
CA GLU A 142 -17.53 -5.10 4.31
C GLU A 142 -18.89 -4.84 4.96
N MET A 143 -19.40 -3.60 4.90
CA MET A 143 -20.77 -3.27 5.29
C MET A 143 -21.82 -3.92 4.37
N GLN A 144 -21.43 -4.43 3.19
CA GLN A 144 -22.30 -5.14 2.25
C GLN A 144 -23.57 -4.36 1.88
N GLU A 145 -23.44 -3.05 1.78
CA GLU A 145 -24.56 -2.18 1.43
C GLU A 145 -25.04 -2.41 0.01
N LYS A 146 -26.37 -2.50 -0.13
CA LYS A 146 -27.07 -2.75 -1.41
C LYS A 146 -27.98 -1.60 -1.81
N VAL A 147 -28.02 -0.53 -1.01
CA VAL A 147 -28.91 0.61 -1.22
C VAL A 147 -28.87 1.16 -2.66
N ALA A 148 -27.71 1.14 -3.32
CA ALA A 148 -27.55 1.62 -4.70
C ALA A 148 -28.35 0.81 -5.74
N VAL A 149 -28.65 -0.46 -5.47
CA VAL A 149 -29.47 -1.32 -6.34
C VAL A 149 -30.87 -1.58 -5.82
N GLU A 150 -31.09 -1.40 -4.52
CA GLU A 150 -32.41 -1.57 -3.88
C GLU A 150 -33.25 -0.29 -3.92
N MET A 151 -32.62 0.87 -4.15
CA MET A 151 -33.33 2.13 -4.29
C MET A 151 -34.33 2.07 -5.44
N LEU A 152 -35.56 2.49 -5.18
CA LEU A 152 -36.63 2.52 -6.16
C LEU A 152 -36.22 3.40 -7.36
N ASP A 153 -36.50 2.92 -8.59
CA ASP A 153 -36.28 3.70 -9.80
C ASP A 153 -36.98 5.07 -9.76
N ALA A 154 -38.17 5.12 -9.16
CA ALA A 154 -38.93 6.36 -8.95
C ALA A 154 -38.18 7.40 -8.09
N SER A 155 -37.25 6.97 -7.23
CA SER A 155 -36.42 7.87 -6.43
C SER A 155 -35.37 8.63 -7.27
N PHE A 156 -35.06 8.18 -8.49
CA PHE A 156 -34.13 8.85 -9.38
C PHE A 156 -34.75 10.02 -10.16
N GLY A 157 -36.07 10.19 -10.11
CA GLY A 157 -36.79 11.32 -10.70
C GLY A 157 -36.61 11.42 -12.22
N PHE A 158 -37.53 10.84 -12.98
CA PHE A 158 -37.74 11.18 -14.39
C PHE A 158 -39.02 12.00 -14.53
#